data_AF-G0N2J5-F1
#
_entry.id   AF-G0N2J5-F1
#
_cell.length_a   1.000
_cell.length_b   1.000
_cell.length_c   1.000
_cell.angle_alpha   90.00
_cell.angle_beta   90.00
_cell.angle_gamma   90.00
#
_symmetry.space_group_name_H-M   'P 1'
#
loop_
_entity.id
_entity.type
_entity.pdbx_description
1 polymer ?
#
loop_
_entity_poly.entity_id
_entity_poly.type
_entity_poly.pdbx_seq_one_letter_code
_entity_poly.pdbx_strand_id
1 'polypeptide(L)'
;MPPPDDRKTLQIQMFTFKNGRGLGQMLFELASLYGISKQIGRVPVITRYAGIWDTVSNSVSQYFPVFGAFFEQVDLDPSFLFSVNLNIRYCCKFENPKNLESLIQQHVLINGVYFQSFKYFEDYKSEIRVALTPPPESAIRAELLIPEDFRKDLMICVHTKQLVFRDSGLSSPSDPIFTRAATDFLVNKYKSEERRVTVTVLGNDVIWAQNLFHDKIGKSNYFSKFNDTDSIFSKDSPDYT
;
A
#
# COMPACT_ATOMS: atom_id res chain seq x y z
N MET A 1 9.01 30.28 27.53
CA MET A 1 9.37 28.93 27.06
C MET A 1 8.11 28.10 27.05
N PRO A 2 7.81 27.36 25.97
CA PRO A 2 6.78 26.33 26.04
C PRO A 2 7.17 25.33 27.16
N PRO A 3 6.19 24.76 27.87
CA PRO A 3 6.45 23.75 28.90
C PRO A 3 7.20 22.54 28.31
N PRO A 4 7.98 21.80 29.13
CA PRO A 4 8.61 20.56 28.69
C PRO A 4 7.53 19.58 28.22
N ASP A 5 7.74 18.96 27.07
CA ASP A 5 6.87 17.88 26.59
C ASP A 5 7.23 16.61 27.35
N ASP A 6 6.37 16.20 28.29
CA ASP A 6 6.55 14.99 29.12
C ASP A 6 5.90 13.74 28.50
N ARG A 7 5.36 13.84 27.27
CA ARG A 7 4.68 12.72 26.62
C ARG A 7 5.68 11.64 26.26
N LYS A 8 5.27 10.37 26.42
CA LYS A 8 6.01 9.22 25.93
C LYS A 8 5.83 9.09 24.43
N THR A 9 6.92 9.15 23.68
CA THR A 9 6.90 9.06 22.22
C THR A 9 7.46 7.73 21.72
N LEU A 10 7.09 7.38 20.50
CA LEU A 10 7.56 6.20 19.80
C LEU A 10 7.91 6.55 18.35
N GLN A 11 9.04 6.05 17.90
CA GLN A 11 9.46 6.06 16.50
C GLN A 11 9.90 4.65 16.09
N ILE A 12 9.75 4.32 14.82
CA ILE A 12 10.38 3.15 14.19
C ILE A 12 11.48 3.61 13.23
N GLN A 13 12.40 2.72 12.84
CA GLN A 13 13.55 3.09 12.01
C GLN A 13 13.20 3.71 10.64
N MET A 14 11.95 3.64 10.18
CA MET A 14 11.48 4.15 8.88
C MET A 14 12.27 3.55 7.71
N PHE A 15 12.39 2.21 7.71
CA PHE A 15 13.20 1.47 6.74
C PHE A 15 12.72 1.69 5.31
N THR A 16 11.41 1.72 5.08
CA THR A 16 10.83 1.86 3.72
C THR A 16 11.10 3.24 3.13
N PHE A 17 11.06 4.28 3.96
CA PHE A 17 11.36 5.66 3.59
C PHE A 17 12.85 5.85 3.29
N LYS A 18 13.73 5.33 4.16
CA LYS A 18 15.19 5.43 3.98
C LYS A 18 15.71 4.72 2.73
N ASN A 19 15.00 3.69 2.27
CA ASN A 19 15.40 2.86 1.13
C ASN A 19 14.58 3.12 -0.13
N GLY A 20 13.82 4.22 -0.20
CA GLY A 20 13.06 4.60 -1.39
C GLY A 20 12.05 3.55 -1.87
N ARG A 21 11.35 2.89 -0.95
CA ARG A 21 10.34 1.87 -1.28
C ARG A 21 9.04 2.51 -1.77
N GLY A 22 8.19 1.71 -2.44
CA GLY A 22 6.92 2.18 -2.99
C GLY A 22 5.91 2.62 -1.92
N LEU A 23 4.93 3.44 -2.32
CA LEU A 23 3.92 4.05 -1.45
C LEU A 23 3.21 3.03 -0.54
N GLY A 24 2.80 1.88 -1.07
CA GLY A 24 2.13 0.86 -0.26
C GLY A 24 2.97 0.37 0.92
N GLN A 25 4.30 0.26 0.76
CA GLN A 25 5.19 -0.14 1.85
C GLN A 25 5.35 0.98 2.88
N MET A 26 5.46 2.23 2.42
CA MET A 26 5.52 3.42 3.27
C MET A 26 4.26 3.59 4.13
N LEU A 27 3.08 3.46 3.52
CA LEU A 27 1.80 3.52 4.23
C LEU A 27 1.69 2.39 5.27
N PHE A 28 2.14 1.18 4.93
CA PHE A 28 2.12 0.05 5.87
C PHE A 28 3.03 0.26 7.08
N GLU A 29 4.24 0.77 6.85
CA GLU A 29 5.19 1.07 7.90
C GLU A 29 4.65 2.17 8.84
N LEU A 30 4.06 3.24 8.29
CA LEU A 30 3.39 4.28 9.08
C LEU A 30 2.16 3.77 9.84
N ALA A 31 1.30 2.98 9.20
CA ALA A 31 0.14 2.38 9.85
C ALA A 31 0.58 1.49 11.04
N SER A 32 1.69 0.79 10.89
CA SER A 32 2.27 -0.01 11.96
C SER A 32 2.85 0.85 13.07
N LEU A 33 3.56 1.95 12.75
CA LEU A 33 3.97 2.93 13.76
C LEU A 33 2.77 3.42 14.56
N TYR A 34 1.69 3.85 13.89
CA TYR A 34 0.47 4.31 14.54
C TYR A 34 -0.12 3.23 15.45
N GLY A 35 -0.37 2.03 14.91
CA GLY A 35 -0.99 0.94 15.67
C GLY A 35 -0.15 0.46 16.87
N ILE A 36 1.16 0.29 16.69
CA ILE A 36 2.10 -0.04 17.78
C ILE A 36 2.04 1.05 18.86
N SER A 37 2.13 2.32 18.47
CA SER A 37 2.12 3.45 19.41
C SER A 37 0.86 3.48 20.24
N LYS A 38 -0.30 3.29 19.61
CA LYS A 38 -1.59 3.24 20.30
C LYS A 38 -1.71 2.04 21.25
N GLN A 39 -1.22 0.86 20.85
CA GLN A 39 -1.24 -0.33 21.71
C GLN A 39 -0.45 -0.15 23.00
N ILE A 40 0.70 0.54 22.95
CA ILE A 40 1.59 0.73 24.12
C ILE A 40 1.47 2.13 24.75
N GLY A 41 0.44 2.90 24.40
CA GLY A 41 0.13 4.19 25.01
C GLY A 41 1.18 5.28 24.76
N ARG A 42 1.73 5.35 23.54
CA ARG A 42 2.76 6.33 23.13
C ARG A 42 2.28 7.20 21.96
N VAL A 43 2.89 8.37 21.83
CA VAL A 43 2.68 9.29 20.69
C VAL A 43 3.58 8.88 19.53
N PRO A 44 3.04 8.60 18.33
CA PRO A 44 3.85 8.29 17.15
C PRO A 44 4.54 9.54 16.62
N VAL A 45 5.86 9.52 16.52
CA VAL A 45 6.67 10.65 16.09
C VAL A 45 7.63 10.28 14.96
N ILE A 46 7.99 11.27 14.15
CA ILE A 46 8.93 11.14 13.05
C ILE A 46 10.00 12.22 13.19
N THR A 47 11.26 11.81 13.28
CA THR A 47 12.39 12.74 13.34
C THR A 47 12.70 13.35 11.97
N ARG A 48 13.18 14.60 11.95
CA ARG A 48 13.73 15.24 10.73
C ARG A 48 14.99 14.61 10.16
N TYR A 49 15.63 13.70 10.91
CA TYR A 49 16.90 13.13 10.50
C TYR A 49 16.84 12.51 9.10
N ALA A 50 17.84 12.82 8.27
CA ALA A 50 18.03 12.29 6.92
C ALA A 50 16.86 12.50 5.95
N GLY A 51 16.07 13.58 6.08
CA GLY A 51 15.02 13.94 5.11
C GLY A 51 13.81 12.99 5.12
N ILE A 52 13.66 12.16 6.16
CA ILE A 52 12.55 11.22 6.29
C ILE A 52 11.22 11.97 6.32
N TRP A 53 11.15 13.06 7.10
CA TRP A 53 9.94 13.88 7.19
C TRP A 53 9.55 14.47 5.83
N ASP A 54 10.51 14.95 5.05
CA ASP A 54 10.22 15.49 3.71
C ASP A 54 9.64 14.40 2.80
N THR A 55 10.15 13.16 2.89
CA THR A 55 9.61 12.02 2.16
C THR A 55 8.19 11.70 2.60
N VAL A 56 7.92 11.69 3.91
CA VAL A 56 6.57 11.50 4.47
C VAL A 56 5.62 12.59 3.99
N SER A 57 6.04 13.85 4.05
CA SER A 57 5.25 14.99 3.62
C SER A 57 4.87 14.89 2.15
N ASN A 58 5.86 14.67 1.28
CA ASN A 58 5.68 14.68 -0.18
C ASN A 58 5.00 13.41 -0.71
N SER A 59 5.20 12.25 -0.06
CA SER A 59 4.65 10.97 -0.55
C SER A 59 3.36 10.57 0.13
N VAL A 60 3.10 11.04 1.35
CA VAL A 60 1.96 10.62 2.17
C VAL A 60 1.09 11.81 2.54
N SER A 61 1.59 12.77 3.31
CA SER A 61 0.76 13.85 3.87
C SER A 61 0.12 14.73 2.81
N GLN A 62 0.79 14.94 1.67
CA GLN A 62 0.24 15.67 0.53
C GLN A 62 -1.04 15.01 -0.04
N TYR A 63 -1.08 13.67 -0.07
CA TYR A 63 -2.18 12.91 -0.66
C TYR A 63 -3.18 12.40 0.39
N PHE A 64 -2.77 12.30 1.65
CA PHE A 64 -3.57 11.80 2.76
C PHE A 64 -3.33 12.67 4.00
N PRO A 65 -3.79 13.93 3.99
CA PRO A 65 -3.46 14.89 5.05
C PRO A 65 -3.96 14.46 6.43
N VAL A 66 -5.13 13.81 6.50
CA VAL A 66 -5.69 13.30 7.75
C VAL A 66 -4.80 12.18 8.32
N PHE A 67 -4.33 11.27 7.47
CA PHE A 67 -3.39 10.23 7.89
C PHE A 67 -2.02 10.80 8.28
N GLY A 68 -1.51 11.79 7.54
CA GLY A 68 -0.28 12.50 7.88
C GLY A 68 -0.35 13.18 9.26
N ALA A 69 -1.52 13.68 9.65
CA ALA A 69 -1.75 14.32 10.94
C ALA A 69 -1.71 13.34 12.14
N PHE A 70 -1.66 12.03 11.91
CA PHE A 70 -1.42 11.06 12.99
C PHE A 70 -0.01 11.13 13.54
N PHE A 71 0.94 11.73 12.83
CA PHE A 71 2.35 11.72 13.17
C PHE A 71 2.84 13.13 13.50
N GLU A 72 3.56 13.27 14.60
CA GLU A 72 4.18 14.53 14.98
C GLU A 72 5.63 14.57 14.50
N GLN A 73 6.01 15.68 13.88
CA GLN A 73 7.40 15.97 13.56
C GLN A 73 8.13 16.41 14.82
N VAL A 74 9.27 15.78 15.14
CA VAL A 74 10.06 16.11 16.32
C VAL A 74 11.54 16.30 15.99
N ASP A 75 12.17 17.21 16.72
CA ASP A 75 13.61 17.47 16.68
C ASP A 75 14.25 16.92 17.96
N LEU A 76 14.38 15.59 18.02
CA LEU A 76 14.99 14.88 19.14
C LEU A 76 16.49 14.66 18.90
N ASP A 77 17.31 14.95 19.91
CA ASP A 77 18.72 14.53 19.92
C ASP A 77 18.79 13.00 19.98
N PRO A 78 19.55 12.33 19.10
CA PRO A 78 19.70 10.88 19.12
C PRO A 78 20.11 10.29 20.47
N SER A 79 20.81 11.05 21.32
CA SER A 79 21.21 10.62 22.67
C SER A 79 20.03 10.41 23.63
N PHE A 80 18.86 11.02 23.36
CA PHE A 80 17.64 10.82 24.14
C PHE A 80 16.82 9.61 23.69
N LEU A 81 17.17 8.96 22.58
CA LEU A 81 16.42 7.82 22.06
C LEU A 81 16.85 6.52 22.74
N PHE A 82 15.91 5.88 23.43
CA PHE A 82 16.10 4.52 23.92
C PHE A 82 15.79 3.51 22.82
N SER A 83 16.84 2.88 22.31
CA SER A 83 16.74 1.91 21.22
C SER A 83 16.34 0.52 21.70
N VAL A 84 15.31 -0.05 21.09
CA VAL A 84 14.88 -1.43 21.29
C VAL A 84 14.74 -2.15 19.96
N ASN A 85 14.85 -3.48 19.96
CA ASN A 85 14.69 -4.27 18.75
C ASN A 85 13.31 -4.91 18.72
N LEU A 86 12.64 -4.80 17.58
CA LEU A 86 11.43 -5.56 17.27
C LEU A 86 11.48 -5.93 15.78
N ASN A 87 11.29 -7.20 15.44
CA ASN A 87 11.27 -7.66 14.05
C ASN A 87 12.53 -7.28 13.24
N ILE A 88 13.72 -7.47 13.82
CA ILE A 88 15.01 -7.14 13.19
C ILE A 88 15.54 -8.22 12.23
N ARG A 89 15.12 -9.49 12.39
CA ARG A 89 15.74 -10.64 11.67
C ARG A 89 14.95 -11.13 10.47
N TYR A 90 13.65 -10.88 10.42
CA TYR A 90 12.77 -11.41 9.38
C TYR A 90 11.91 -10.28 8.84
N CYS A 91 11.70 -10.24 7.52
CA CYS A 91 10.62 -9.41 7.03
C CYS A 91 9.29 -9.98 7.53
N CYS A 92 8.36 -9.07 7.81
CA CYS A 92 6.94 -9.38 7.70
C CYS A 92 6.41 -10.36 8.76
N LYS A 93 7.19 -10.68 9.80
CA LYS A 93 6.72 -11.46 10.96
C LYS A 93 6.08 -10.52 11.99
N PHE A 94 4.98 -10.96 12.57
CA PHE A 94 4.35 -10.27 13.69
C PHE A 94 5.09 -10.62 14.99
N GLU A 95 5.50 -9.59 15.72
CA GLU A 95 5.94 -9.66 17.10
C GLU A 95 5.03 -8.77 17.95
N ASN A 96 4.57 -9.25 19.09
CA ASN A 96 3.58 -8.52 19.88
C ASN A 96 4.18 -7.23 20.49
N PRO A 97 3.67 -6.03 20.14
CA PRO A 97 4.15 -4.76 20.69
C PRO A 97 4.07 -4.66 22.21
N LYS A 98 3.13 -5.39 22.83
CA LYS A 98 2.92 -5.36 24.28
C LYS A 98 4.14 -5.78 25.09
N ASN A 99 5.09 -6.48 24.47
CA ASN A 99 6.39 -6.78 25.06
C ASN A 99 7.19 -5.51 25.43
N LEU A 100 6.80 -4.35 24.91
CA LEU A 100 7.44 -3.05 25.14
C LEU A 100 6.63 -2.14 26.11
N GLU A 101 5.50 -2.59 26.66
CA GLU A 101 4.66 -1.79 27.57
C GLU A 101 5.40 -1.39 28.85
N SER A 102 6.31 -2.24 29.34
CA SER A 102 7.09 -1.98 30.55
C SER A 102 8.20 -0.95 30.37
N LEU A 103 8.41 -0.42 29.16
CA LEU A 103 9.41 0.62 28.91
C LEU A 103 9.02 1.93 29.59
N ILE A 104 9.88 2.37 30.50
CA ILE A 104 9.70 3.64 31.23
C ILE A 104 10.26 4.83 30.47
N GLN A 105 11.19 4.59 29.53
CA GLN A 105 11.87 5.65 28.79
C GLN A 105 10.88 6.48 27.98
N GLN A 106 11.12 7.79 27.98
CA GLN A 106 10.23 8.75 27.36
C GLN A 106 10.21 8.59 25.84
N HIS A 107 11.38 8.64 25.19
CA HIS A 107 11.49 8.52 23.74
C HIS A 107 12.08 7.17 23.35
N VAL A 108 11.29 6.36 22.65
CA VAL A 108 11.70 5.01 22.23
C VAL A 108 11.86 4.95 20.72
N LEU A 109 12.97 4.38 20.27
CA LEU A 109 13.22 4.03 18.88
C LEU A 109 13.17 2.50 18.73
N ILE A 110 12.24 2.00 17.92
CA ILE A 110 12.21 0.60 17.54
C ILE A 110 13.05 0.39 16.28
N ASN A 111 14.14 -0.36 16.44
CA ASN A 111 14.93 -0.90 15.35
C ASN A 111 14.23 -2.16 14.82
N GLY A 112 13.91 -2.16 13.53
CA GLY A 112 13.16 -3.22 12.87
C GLY A 112 13.03 -2.94 11.38
N VAL A 113 12.63 -3.96 10.62
CA VAL A 113 12.49 -3.85 9.16
C VAL A 113 11.06 -4.09 8.71
N TYR A 114 10.62 -3.28 7.73
CA TYR A 114 9.33 -3.33 7.01
C TYR A 114 8.05 -3.13 7.83
N PHE A 115 7.92 -3.76 9.01
CA PHE A 115 6.69 -3.81 9.81
C PHE A 115 5.44 -4.22 9.01
N GLN A 116 5.59 -5.11 8.02
CA GLN A 116 4.52 -5.50 7.08
C GLN A 116 3.54 -6.57 7.63
N SER A 117 3.07 -6.43 8.87
CA SER A 117 1.98 -7.25 9.40
C SER A 117 0.77 -6.40 9.81
N PHE A 118 -0.41 -6.69 9.25
CA PHE A 118 -1.63 -5.95 9.54
C PHE A 118 -2.02 -6.01 11.03
N LYS A 119 -1.56 -7.05 11.73
CA LYS A 119 -1.77 -7.27 13.17
C LYS A 119 -1.23 -6.13 14.03
N TYR A 120 -0.31 -5.31 13.54
CA TYR A 120 0.15 -4.11 14.27
C TYR A 120 -0.92 -3.03 14.39
N PHE A 121 -1.91 -3.00 13.49
CA PHE A 121 -2.92 -1.95 13.44
C PHE A 121 -4.34 -2.47 13.21
N GLU A 122 -4.58 -3.77 13.39
CA GLU A 122 -5.88 -4.41 13.16
C GLU A 122 -7.01 -3.72 13.93
N ASP A 123 -6.78 -3.39 15.20
CA ASP A 123 -7.76 -2.71 16.05
C ASP A 123 -8.07 -1.27 15.59
N TYR A 124 -7.17 -0.68 14.79
CA TYR A 124 -7.25 0.70 14.31
C TYR A 124 -7.55 0.79 12.81
N LYS A 125 -7.85 -0.34 12.15
CA LYS A 125 -8.02 -0.40 10.69
C LYS A 125 -9.10 0.54 10.17
N SER A 126 -10.20 0.72 10.90
CA SER A 126 -11.31 1.57 10.47
C SER A 126 -10.91 3.04 10.47
N GLU A 127 -10.22 3.48 11.53
CA GLU A 127 -9.68 4.83 11.66
C GLU A 127 -8.63 5.11 10.56
N ILE A 128 -7.69 4.19 10.35
CA ILE A 128 -6.67 4.31 9.31
C ILE A 128 -7.32 4.38 7.91
N ARG A 129 -8.34 3.56 7.64
CA ARG A 129 -9.05 3.58 6.35
C ARG A 129 -9.73 4.92 6.09
N VAL A 130 -10.36 5.50 7.11
CA VAL A 130 -10.97 6.84 7.00
C VAL A 130 -9.89 7.88 6.78
N ALA A 131 -8.78 7.82 7.51
CA ALA A 131 -7.68 8.77 7.38
C ALA A 131 -6.95 8.71 6.02
N LEU A 132 -6.96 7.54 5.38
CA LEU A 132 -6.44 7.31 4.03
C LEU A 132 -7.46 7.63 2.92
N THR A 133 -8.59 8.27 3.26
CA THR A 133 -9.50 8.78 2.22
C THR A 133 -8.77 9.85 1.40
N PRO A 134 -8.67 9.69 0.07
CA PRO A 134 -8.01 10.68 -0.76
C PRO A 134 -8.84 11.99 -0.83
N PRO A 135 -8.20 13.12 -1.17
CA PRO A 135 -8.90 14.36 -1.48
C PRO A 135 -9.97 14.15 -2.57
N PRO A 136 -11.11 14.88 -2.51
CA PRO A 136 -12.18 14.76 -3.49
C PRO A 136 -11.71 14.87 -4.94
N GLU A 137 -10.74 15.74 -5.23
CA GLU A 137 -10.19 15.94 -6.57
C GLU A 137 -9.51 14.67 -7.10
N SER A 138 -8.80 13.94 -6.23
CA SER A 138 -8.16 12.66 -6.58
C SER A 138 -9.19 11.56 -6.82
N ALA A 139 -10.27 11.54 -6.02
CA ALA A 139 -11.38 10.60 -6.21
C ALA A 139 -12.11 10.83 -7.54
N ILE A 140 -12.41 12.10 -7.87
CA ILE A 140 -13.02 12.49 -9.15
C ILE A 140 -12.11 12.10 -10.32
N ARG A 141 -10.81 12.38 -10.23
CA ARG A 141 -9.86 11.97 -11.28
C ARG A 141 -9.85 10.46 -11.48
N ALA A 142 -9.88 9.68 -10.40
CA ALA A 142 -9.94 8.22 -10.49
C ALA A 142 -11.24 7.74 -11.15
N GLU A 143 -12.38 8.33 -10.83
CA GLU A 143 -13.67 8.01 -11.45
C GLU A 143 -13.69 8.34 -12.95
N LEU A 144 -13.06 9.46 -13.35
CA LEU A 144 -12.96 9.87 -14.75
C LEU A 144 -12.07 8.94 -15.60
N LEU A 145 -11.20 8.13 -14.99
CA LEU A 145 -10.44 7.09 -15.69
C LEU A 145 -11.33 5.92 -16.14
N ILE A 146 -12.51 5.77 -15.54
CA ILE A 146 -13.50 4.76 -15.92
C ILE A 146 -14.47 5.42 -16.93
N PRO A 147 -14.54 4.93 -18.19
CA PRO A 147 -15.50 5.44 -19.17
C PRO A 147 -16.94 5.35 -18.64
N GLU A 148 -17.74 6.36 -18.95
CA GLU A 148 -19.10 6.51 -18.40
C GLU A 148 -19.97 5.27 -18.62
N ASP A 149 -19.85 4.64 -19.80
CA ASP A 149 -20.57 3.43 -20.16
C ASP A 149 -20.31 2.27 -19.20
N PHE A 150 -19.14 2.20 -18.54
CA PHE A 150 -18.79 1.10 -17.64
C PHE A 150 -19.02 1.42 -16.16
N ARG A 151 -19.31 2.67 -15.79
CA ARG A 151 -19.39 3.08 -14.36
C ARG A 151 -20.51 2.40 -13.58
N LYS A 152 -21.54 1.89 -14.26
CA LYS A 152 -22.66 1.16 -13.64
C LYS A 152 -22.46 -0.34 -13.59
N ASP A 153 -21.39 -0.86 -14.20
CA ASP A 153 -21.11 -2.28 -14.23
C ASP A 153 -20.52 -2.74 -12.89
N LEU A 154 -20.61 -4.04 -12.64
CA LEU A 154 -19.83 -4.62 -11.56
C LEU A 154 -18.35 -4.61 -11.95
N MET A 155 -17.56 -3.80 -11.26
CA MET A 155 -16.11 -3.72 -11.45
C MET A 155 -15.39 -4.88 -10.77
N ILE A 156 -14.60 -5.62 -11.54
CA ILE A 156 -13.56 -6.52 -11.02
C ILE A 156 -12.22 -5.82 -11.22
N CYS A 157 -11.58 -5.42 -10.11
CA CYS A 157 -10.27 -4.75 -10.14
C CYS A 157 -9.13 -5.75 -9.96
N VAL A 158 -8.30 -5.90 -10.99
CA VAL A 158 -7.16 -6.83 -11.00
C VAL A 158 -5.88 -6.02 -10.82
N HIS A 159 -5.20 -6.19 -9.69
CA HIS A 159 -3.92 -5.53 -9.44
C HIS A 159 -2.75 -6.41 -9.88
N THR A 160 -1.90 -5.91 -10.77
CA THR A 160 -0.77 -6.65 -11.34
C THR A 160 0.54 -5.93 -11.06
N LYS A 161 1.60 -6.71 -10.83
CA LYS A 161 2.95 -6.20 -10.59
C LYS A 161 3.92 -6.96 -11.48
N GLN A 162 4.63 -6.26 -12.36
CA GLN A 162 5.78 -6.80 -13.09
C GLN A 162 7.08 -6.27 -12.49
N LEU A 163 8.16 -7.03 -12.66
CA LEU A 163 9.48 -6.58 -12.23
C LEU A 163 9.92 -5.44 -13.14
N VAL A 164 10.12 -4.25 -12.57
CA VAL A 164 10.94 -3.24 -13.22
C VAL A 164 12.39 -3.73 -13.08
N PHE A 165 13.19 -3.69 -14.16
CA PHE A 165 14.62 -4.02 -14.12
C PHE A 165 15.25 -3.35 -12.89
N ARG A 166 15.69 -4.16 -11.89
CA ARG A 166 16.23 -3.82 -10.55
C ARG A 166 15.35 -4.09 -9.31
N ASP A 167 14.18 -4.73 -9.41
CA ASP A 167 13.42 -5.05 -8.18
C ASP A 167 14.11 -6.18 -7.38
N SER A 168 14.43 -5.87 -6.12
CA SER A 168 15.30 -6.64 -5.24
C SER A 168 14.54 -7.81 -4.61
N GLY A 169 14.33 -8.94 -5.33
CA GLY A 169 14.05 -10.31 -4.84
C GLY A 169 12.95 -10.56 -3.77
N LEU A 170 12.26 -9.54 -3.26
CA LEU A 170 11.33 -9.61 -2.13
C LEU A 170 9.89 -9.84 -2.55
N SER A 171 9.60 -9.75 -3.85
CA SER A 171 8.30 -10.05 -4.42
C SER A 171 8.48 -10.58 -5.84
N SER A 172 7.77 -11.65 -6.17
CA SER A 172 7.69 -12.16 -7.54
C SER A 172 6.76 -11.28 -8.39
N PRO A 173 6.96 -11.24 -9.72
CA PRO A 173 5.97 -10.68 -10.62
C PRO A 173 4.65 -11.45 -10.53
N SER A 174 3.56 -10.83 -10.96
CA SER A 174 2.26 -11.47 -11.12
C SER A 174 2.38 -12.62 -12.11
N ASP A 175 1.95 -13.80 -11.68
CA ASP A 175 1.87 -14.98 -12.54
C ASP A 175 0.72 -14.79 -13.55
N PRO A 176 1.00 -14.84 -14.86
CA PRO A 176 -0.01 -14.52 -15.87
C PRO A 176 -1.11 -15.60 -15.94
N ILE A 177 -0.77 -16.88 -15.75
CA ILE A 177 -1.74 -17.98 -15.81
C ILE A 177 -2.75 -17.87 -14.67
N PHE A 178 -2.27 -17.70 -13.44
CA PHE A 178 -3.10 -17.48 -12.27
C PHE A 178 -3.91 -16.20 -12.38
N THR A 179 -3.29 -15.09 -12.81
CA THR A 179 -3.97 -13.80 -12.95
C THR A 179 -5.15 -13.93 -13.90
N ARG A 180 -4.95 -14.57 -15.07
CA ARG A 180 -6.04 -14.77 -16.03
C ARG A 180 -7.11 -15.72 -15.50
N ALA A 181 -6.72 -16.88 -14.99
CA ALA A 181 -7.67 -17.88 -14.49
C ALA A 181 -8.51 -17.36 -13.32
N ALA A 182 -7.91 -16.60 -12.38
CA ALA A 182 -8.62 -15.99 -11.27
C ALA A 182 -9.60 -14.90 -11.75
N THR A 183 -9.21 -14.11 -12.75
CA THR A 183 -10.08 -13.09 -13.35
C THR A 183 -11.29 -13.74 -14.03
N ASP A 184 -11.06 -14.73 -14.89
CA ASP A 184 -12.11 -15.48 -15.58
C ASP A 184 -13.08 -16.15 -14.59
N PHE A 185 -12.55 -16.73 -13.51
CA PHE A 185 -13.36 -17.30 -12.45
C PHE A 185 -14.29 -16.27 -11.80
N LEU A 186 -13.78 -15.08 -11.47
CA LEU A 186 -14.60 -14.02 -10.86
C LEU A 186 -15.64 -13.49 -11.84
N VAL A 187 -15.30 -13.33 -13.12
CA VAL A 187 -16.26 -12.92 -14.15
C VAL A 187 -17.38 -13.95 -14.25
N ASN A 188 -17.05 -15.24 -14.39
CA ASN A 188 -18.03 -16.32 -14.43
C ASN A 188 -18.93 -16.36 -13.19
N LYS A 189 -18.36 -16.07 -12.02
CA LYS A 189 -19.08 -16.08 -10.75
C LYS A 189 -20.10 -14.94 -10.65
N TYR A 190 -19.79 -13.77 -11.20
CA TYR A 190 -20.60 -12.57 -10.95
C TYR A 190 -21.40 -12.06 -12.15
N LYS A 191 -21.07 -12.49 -13.36
CA LYS A 191 -21.83 -12.18 -14.57
C LYS A 191 -23.19 -12.87 -14.50
N SER A 192 -24.24 -12.12 -14.82
CA SER A 192 -25.61 -12.63 -14.95
C SER A 192 -26.34 -11.83 -16.02
N GLU A 193 -27.55 -12.27 -16.40
CA GLU A 193 -28.37 -11.56 -17.40
C GLU A 193 -28.67 -10.11 -16.98
N GLU A 194 -28.82 -9.85 -15.67
CA GLU A 194 -29.14 -8.54 -15.11
C GLU A 194 -27.90 -7.71 -14.72
N ARG A 195 -26.70 -8.30 -14.77
CA ARG A 195 -25.47 -7.66 -14.29
C ARG A 195 -24.32 -7.85 -15.26
N ARG A 196 -24.00 -6.75 -15.95
CA ARG A 196 -22.77 -6.63 -16.73
C ARG A 196 -21.56 -6.49 -15.81
N VAL A 197 -20.46 -7.10 -16.22
CA VAL A 197 -19.18 -7.14 -15.51
C VAL A 197 -18.13 -6.49 -16.39
N THR A 198 -17.30 -5.64 -15.79
CA THR A 198 -16.13 -5.05 -16.46
C THR A 198 -14.89 -5.28 -15.61
N VAL A 199 -13.79 -5.60 -16.28
CA VAL A 199 -12.50 -5.85 -15.64
C VAL A 199 -11.61 -4.61 -15.78
N THR A 200 -11.17 -4.05 -14.65
CA THR A 200 -10.18 -2.97 -14.62
C THR A 200 -8.84 -3.53 -14.17
N VAL A 201 -7.82 -3.46 -15.04
CA VAL A 201 -6.46 -3.91 -14.71
C VAL A 201 -5.61 -2.72 -14.27
N LEU A 202 -5.06 -2.80 -13.06
CA LEU A 202 -4.24 -1.77 -12.43
C LEU A 202 -2.84 -2.35 -12.22
N GLY A 203 -1.83 -1.80 -12.86
CA GLY A 203 -0.47 -2.30 -12.70
C GLY A 203 0.59 -1.37 -13.27
N ASN A 204 1.85 -1.80 -13.14
CA ASN A 204 3.02 -1.04 -13.58
C ASN A 204 3.54 -1.40 -14.97
N ASP A 205 2.91 -2.36 -15.66
CA ASP A 205 3.26 -2.75 -17.03
C ASP A 205 1.99 -2.91 -17.87
N VAL A 206 1.71 -1.87 -18.66
CA VAL A 206 0.53 -1.80 -19.53
C VAL A 206 0.63 -2.80 -20.68
N ILE A 207 1.84 -3.04 -21.21
CA ILE A 207 2.04 -3.95 -22.34
C ILE A 207 1.80 -5.39 -21.89
N TRP A 208 2.32 -5.77 -20.72
CA TRP A 208 2.06 -7.08 -20.15
C TRP A 208 0.57 -7.31 -19.88
N ALA A 209 -0.12 -6.33 -19.31
CA ALA A 209 -1.56 -6.40 -19.06
C ALA A 209 -2.35 -6.54 -20.38
N GLN A 210 -1.96 -5.80 -21.42
CA GLN A 210 -2.55 -5.90 -22.74
C GLN A 210 -2.35 -7.29 -23.34
N ASN A 211 -1.14 -7.85 -23.30
CA ASN A 211 -0.88 -9.20 -23.83
C ASN A 211 -1.71 -10.26 -23.10
N LEU A 212 -1.91 -10.10 -21.78
CA LEU A 212 -2.70 -11.04 -20.98
C LEU A 212 -4.20 -11.00 -21.27
N PHE A 213 -4.73 -9.83 -21.67
CA PHE A 213 -6.17 -9.60 -21.88
C PHE A 213 -6.52 -9.15 -23.31
N HIS A 214 -5.62 -9.37 -24.27
CA HIS A 214 -5.76 -8.89 -25.65
C HIS A 214 -7.06 -9.38 -26.32
N ASP A 215 -7.52 -10.58 -25.98
CA ASP A 215 -8.76 -11.20 -26.47
C ASP A 215 -10.04 -10.60 -25.85
N LYS A 216 -9.90 -9.75 -24.83
CA LYS A 216 -11.00 -9.08 -24.09
C LYS A 216 -11.07 -7.58 -24.35
N ILE A 217 -9.98 -6.99 -24.83
CA ILE A 217 -9.95 -5.59 -25.25
C ILE A 217 -10.66 -5.51 -26.62
N GLY A 218 -11.83 -4.88 -26.68
CA GLY A 218 -12.54 -4.62 -27.94
C GLY A 218 -11.62 -3.91 -28.95
N LYS A 219 -11.92 -4.02 -30.26
CA LYS A 219 -11.15 -3.39 -31.37
C LYS A 219 -11.04 -1.87 -31.22
N SER A 220 -10.18 -1.41 -30.33
CA SER A 220 -9.86 -0.02 -30.10
C SER A 220 -8.65 0.33 -30.96
N ASN A 221 -8.78 1.41 -31.74
CA ASN A 221 -7.74 1.93 -32.63
C ASN A 221 -6.45 2.37 -31.91
N TYR A 222 -6.42 2.32 -30.56
CA TYR A 222 -5.24 2.60 -29.76
C TYR A 222 -4.22 1.44 -29.72
N PHE A 223 -4.61 0.22 -30.11
CA PHE A 223 -3.82 -0.99 -29.85
C PHE A 223 -3.65 -1.82 -31.13
N SER A 224 -2.67 -1.44 -31.97
CA SER A 224 -2.48 -2.01 -33.30
C SER A 224 -1.24 -2.91 -33.46
N LYS A 225 -0.58 -3.29 -32.36
CA LYS A 225 0.58 -4.20 -32.40
C LYS A 225 0.51 -5.22 -31.27
N PHE A 226 -0.15 -6.35 -31.53
CA PHE A 226 -0.09 -7.52 -30.67
C PHE A 226 1.00 -8.47 -31.19
N ASN A 227 1.76 -9.06 -30.27
CA ASN A 227 2.66 -10.15 -30.59
C ASN A 227 1.93 -11.45 -30.24
N ASP A 228 1.42 -12.16 -31.26
CA ASP A 228 0.58 -13.37 -31.11
C ASP A 228 1.30 -14.55 -30.44
N THR A 229 2.60 -14.45 -30.15
CA THR A 229 3.39 -15.55 -29.58
C THR A 229 3.34 -15.64 -28.06
N ASP A 230 2.92 -14.58 -27.36
CA ASP A 230 2.89 -14.52 -25.87
C ASP A 230 1.46 -14.51 -25.30
N SER A 231 0.45 -14.74 -26.16
CA SER A 231 -0.95 -14.69 -25.81
C SER A 231 -1.39 -15.93 -25.03
N ILE A 232 -2.00 -15.70 -23.86
CA ILE A 232 -2.59 -16.77 -23.05
C ILE A 232 -4.06 -16.89 -23.40
N PHE A 233 -4.38 -17.90 -24.20
CA PHE A 233 -5.76 -18.24 -24.54
C PHE A 233 -6.30 -19.29 -23.58
N SER A 234 -7.41 -18.98 -22.91
CA SER A 234 -8.21 -19.98 -22.19
C SER A 234 -9.40 -20.36 -23.07
N LYS A 235 -9.51 -21.64 -23.44
CA LYS A 235 -10.60 -22.17 -24.30
C LYS A 235 -12.00 -21.97 -23.69
N ASP A 236 -12.07 -21.83 -22.36
CA ASP A 236 -13.31 -21.67 -21.60
C ASP A 236 -13.44 -20.27 -20.99
N SER A 237 -12.74 -19.28 -21.56
CA SER A 237 -12.76 -17.91 -21.04
C SER A 237 -14.09 -17.21 -21.34
N PRO A 238 -14.78 -16.63 -20.33
CA PRO A 238 -16.03 -15.93 -20.57
C PRO A 238 -15.85 -14.64 -21.37
N ASP A 239 -16.88 -14.22 -22.07
CA ASP A 239 -16.91 -12.89 -22.68
C ASP A 239 -17.13 -11.80 -21.63
N TYR A 240 -16.27 -10.78 -21.65
CA TYR A 240 -16.38 -9.57 -20.82
C TYR A 240 -15.60 -8.42 -21.47
N THR A 241 -15.77 -7.22 -20.91
CA THR A 241 -15.08 -5.99 -21.32
C THR A 241 -14.09 -5.54 -20.26
#